data_AF-A0A653WA98-F1
#
_entry.id   AF-A0A653WA98-F1
#
_cell.length_a   1.000
_cell.length_b   1.000
_cell.length_c   1.000
_cell.angle_alpha   90.00
_cell.angle_beta   90.00
_cell.angle_gamma   90.00
#
_symmetry.space_group_name_H-M   'P 1'
#
loop_
_entity.id
_entity.type
_entity.pdbx_description
1 polymer ?
#
loop_
_entity_poly.entity_id
_entity_poly.type
_entity_poly.pdbx_seq_one_letter_code
_entity_poly.pdbx_strand_id
1 'polypeptide(L)'
;MDSIVLHFIVIMSVSGILSVILSIIAHANRHRYIGCQLFMYMSGATAIYIFGHTFELLARTPQEITFWVSFQYIGLPFIAPFSLMIVLQFTGFHQYVTKRRVLLFLLIPILTTILVFTNSFHSLFYRSITMNTVDGFLLADFTIGYGISFMGSIHLAVLCSLFLCCFGFYV
;
A
#
# COMPACT_ATOMS: atom_id res chain seq x y z
N MET A 1 -7.39 -18.16 -24.50
CA MET A 1 -6.79 -17.13 -23.63
C MET A 1 -7.93 -16.63 -22.79
N ASP A 2 -8.06 -17.15 -21.57
CA ASP A 2 -9.18 -16.76 -20.74
C ASP A 2 -9.07 -15.27 -20.40
N SER A 3 -10.12 -14.55 -20.79
CA SER A 3 -10.24 -13.10 -20.78
C SER A 3 -9.96 -12.47 -19.41
N ILE A 4 -10.11 -13.20 -18.32
CA ILE A 4 -10.23 -12.65 -16.96
C ILE A 4 -8.96 -11.90 -16.52
N VAL A 5 -7.77 -12.50 -16.68
CA VAL A 5 -6.51 -11.87 -16.26
C VAL A 5 -6.23 -10.60 -17.07
N LEU A 6 -6.48 -10.64 -18.38
CA LEU A 6 -6.32 -9.48 -19.25
C LEU A 6 -7.31 -8.35 -18.87
N HIS A 7 -8.57 -8.67 -18.59
CA HIS A 7 -9.56 -7.68 -18.14
C HIS A 7 -9.14 -7.06 -16.82
N PHE A 8 -8.61 -7.86 -15.88
CA PHE A 8 -8.10 -7.37 -14.61
C PHE A 8 -6.93 -6.39 -14.79
N ILE A 9 -5.95 -6.73 -15.65
CA ILE A 9 -4.81 -5.86 -15.98
C ILE A 9 -5.27 -4.53 -16.56
N VAL A 10 -6.25 -4.55 -17.48
CA VAL A 10 -6.79 -3.31 -18.09
C VAL A 10 -7.46 -2.43 -17.03
N ILE A 11 -8.32 -3.00 -16.19
CA ILE A 11 -9.01 -2.27 -15.12
C ILE A 11 -7.98 -1.66 -14.16
N MET A 12 -7.00 -2.44 -13.72
CA MET A 12 -5.93 -1.98 -12.83
C MET A 12 -5.13 -0.84 -13.48
N SER A 13 -4.77 -0.96 -14.75
CA SER A 13 -4.04 0.09 -15.46
C SER A 13 -4.80 1.41 -15.51
N VAL A 14 -6.11 1.37 -15.77
CA VAL A 14 -6.98 2.56 -15.77
C VAL A 14 -7.05 3.18 -14.37
N SER A 15 -7.23 2.36 -13.32
CA SER A 15 -7.22 2.83 -11.93
C SER A 15 -5.88 3.44 -11.51
N GLY A 16 -4.77 2.90 -12.01
CA GLY A 16 -3.42 3.41 -11.77
C GLY A 16 -3.22 4.80 -12.38
N ILE A 17 -3.63 4.96 -13.65
CA ILE A 17 -3.59 6.27 -14.35
C ILE A 17 -4.47 7.29 -13.62
N LEU A 18 -5.68 6.90 -13.22
CA LEU A 18 -6.57 7.77 -12.45
C LEU A 18 -5.92 8.21 -11.12
N SER A 19 -5.27 7.29 -10.42
CA SER A 19 -4.58 7.59 -9.16
C SER A 19 -3.43 8.59 -9.35
N VAL A 20 -2.69 8.50 -10.46
CA VAL A 20 -1.66 9.49 -10.83
C VAL A 20 -2.29 10.85 -11.09
N ILE A 21 -3.35 10.91 -11.90
CA ILE A 21 -4.06 12.16 -12.21
C ILE A 21 -4.55 12.82 -10.92
N LEU A 22 -5.17 12.06 -10.02
CA LEU A 22 -5.62 12.54 -8.71
C LEU A 22 -4.46 13.08 -7.87
N SER A 23 -3.32 12.41 -7.86
CA SER A 23 -2.12 12.89 -7.15
C SER A 23 -1.62 14.22 -7.72
N ILE A 24 -1.59 14.37 -9.05
CA ILE A 24 -1.17 15.62 -9.72
C ILE A 24 -2.14 16.77 -9.43
N ILE A 25 -3.46 16.51 -9.51
CA ILE A 25 -4.49 17.52 -9.20
C ILE A 25 -4.38 17.95 -7.73
N ALA A 26 -4.18 16.99 -6.82
CA ALA A 26 -4.00 17.28 -5.41
C ALA A 26 -2.72 18.08 -5.13
N HIS A 27 -1.63 17.80 -5.88
CA HIS A 27 -0.41 18.59 -5.82
C HIS A 27 -0.65 20.04 -6.26
N ALA A 28 -1.34 20.25 -7.38
CA ALA A 28 -1.67 21.59 -7.87
C ALA A 28 -2.51 22.40 -6.87
N ASN A 29 -3.39 21.73 -6.13
CA ASN A 29 -4.28 22.35 -5.15
C ASN A 29 -3.74 22.31 -3.70
N ARG A 30 -2.48 21.90 -3.49
CA ARG A 30 -1.92 21.62 -2.15
C ARG A 30 -1.90 22.81 -1.17
N HIS A 31 -1.96 24.03 -1.69
CA HIS A 31 -1.98 25.27 -0.90
C HIS A 31 -3.41 25.80 -0.66
N ARG A 32 -4.40 25.24 -1.36
CA ARG A 32 -5.77 25.76 -1.38
C ARG A 32 -6.68 25.06 -0.38
N TYR A 33 -6.46 23.76 -0.13
CA TYR A 33 -7.28 22.97 0.78
C TYR A 33 -6.44 22.17 1.78
N ILE A 34 -6.94 22.16 3.02
CA ILE A 34 -6.42 21.35 4.11
C ILE A 34 -6.69 19.87 3.77
N GLY A 35 -5.63 19.04 3.74
CA GLY A 35 -5.71 17.61 3.40
C GLY A 35 -5.31 17.24 1.97
N CYS A 36 -5.18 18.19 1.04
CA CYS A 36 -4.69 17.90 -0.31
C CYS A 36 -3.29 17.26 -0.33
N GLN A 37 -2.42 17.62 0.62
CA GLN A 37 -1.09 17.02 0.72
C GLN A 37 -1.15 15.53 1.11
N LEU A 38 -1.98 15.17 2.09
CA LEU A 38 -2.15 13.78 2.50
C LEU A 38 -2.78 12.95 1.39
N PHE A 39 -3.80 13.51 0.72
CA PHE A 39 -4.43 12.88 -0.42
C PHE A 39 -3.46 12.68 -1.59
N MET A 40 -2.60 13.66 -1.88
CA MET A 40 -1.53 13.54 -2.88
C MET A 40 -0.61 12.36 -2.57
N TYR A 41 -0.13 12.24 -1.31
CA TYR A 41 0.74 11.13 -0.90
C TYR A 41 0.03 9.78 -0.95
N MET A 42 -1.23 9.71 -0.50
CA MET A 42 -2.05 8.50 -0.57
C MET A 42 -2.24 8.05 -2.03
N SER A 43 -2.72 8.94 -2.90
CA SER A 43 -2.94 8.63 -4.31
C SER A 43 -1.65 8.26 -5.05
N GLY A 44 -0.53 8.91 -4.69
CA GLY A 44 0.79 8.55 -5.23
C GLY A 44 1.25 7.15 -4.79
N ALA A 45 1.09 6.82 -3.51
CA ALA A 45 1.39 5.49 -2.98
C ALA A 45 0.51 4.40 -3.61
N THR A 46 -0.79 4.69 -3.80
CA THR A 46 -1.72 3.82 -4.51
C THR A 46 -1.31 3.61 -5.96
N ALA A 47 -0.87 4.66 -6.66
CA ALA A 47 -0.37 4.52 -8.03
C ALA A 47 0.86 3.61 -8.11
N ILE A 48 1.84 3.79 -7.22
CA ILE A 48 3.04 2.94 -7.13
C ILE A 48 2.65 1.47 -6.94
N TYR A 49 1.73 1.20 -6.01
CA TYR A 49 1.21 -0.14 -5.76
C TYR A 49 0.54 -0.73 -7.01
N ILE A 50 -0.41 -0.01 -7.62
CA ILE A 50 -1.17 -0.52 -8.77
C ILE A 50 -0.24 -0.82 -9.95
N PHE A 51 0.72 0.06 -10.26
CA PHE A 51 1.68 -0.21 -11.34
C PHE A 51 2.58 -1.39 -11.02
N GLY A 52 3.10 -1.47 -9.80
CA GLY A 52 3.89 -2.62 -9.37
C GLY A 52 3.14 -3.94 -9.53
N HIS A 53 1.85 -3.97 -9.18
CA HIS A 53 1.01 -5.16 -9.32
C HIS A 53 0.67 -5.47 -10.77
N THR A 54 0.40 -4.46 -11.60
CA THR A 54 0.21 -4.66 -13.04
C THR A 54 1.45 -5.28 -13.69
N PHE A 55 2.65 -4.80 -13.35
CA PHE A 55 3.90 -5.36 -13.90
C PHE A 55 4.24 -6.74 -13.33
N GLU A 56 3.89 -7.02 -12.07
CA GLU A 56 3.96 -8.37 -11.51
C GLU A 56 3.15 -9.36 -12.34
N LEU A 57 1.91 -9.02 -12.69
CA LEU A 57 1.03 -9.89 -13.50
C LEU A 57 1.54 -10.10 -14.94
N LEU A 58 2.33 -9.16 -15.46
CA LEU A 58 2.93 -9.24 -16.79
C LEU A 58 4.32 -9.92 -16.78
N ALA A 59 4.89 -10.15 -15.60
CA ALA A 59 6.20 -10.74 -15.45
C ALA A 59 6.22 -12.19 -15.95
N ARG A 60 7.37 -12.59 -16.52
CA ARG A 60 7.56 -13.91 -17.12
C ARG A 60 8.59 -14.74 -16.40
N THR A 61 9.29 -14.14 -15.43
CA THR A 61 10.33 -14.82 -14.65
C THR A 61 10.10 -14.64 -13.15
N PRO A 62 10.54 -15.61 -12.33
CA PRO A 62 10.50 -15.47 -10.87
C PRO A 62 11.19 -14.24 -10.31
N GLN A 63 12.30 -13.87 -10.94
CA GLN A 63 13.12 -12.73 -10.55
C GLN A 63 12.35 -11.43 -10.79
N GLU A 64 11.65 -11.30 -11.92
CA GLU A 64 10.79 -10.15 -12.22
C GLU A 64 9.62 -10.04 -11.24
N ILE A 65 8.92 -11.14 -10.95
CA ILE A 65 7.80 -11.13 -9.99
C ILE A 65 8.28 -10.65 -8.62
N THR A 66 9.38 -11.22 -8.10
CA THR A 66 9.93 -10.84 -6.78
C THR A 66 10.33 -9.36 -6.74
N PHE A 67 10.91 -8.85 -7.83
CA PHE A 67 11.26 -7.44 -7.97
C PHE A 67 10.02 -6.54 -7.92
N TRP A 68 8.99 -6.86 -8.71
CA TRP A 68 7.76 -6.07 -8.77
C TRP A 68 6.96 -6.12 -7.47
N VAL A 69 6.93 -7.26 -6.80
CA VAL A 69 6.37 -7.37 -5.44
C VAL A 69 7.14 -6.48 -4.48
N SER A 70 8.48 -6.51 -4.49
CA SER A 70 9.28 -5.61 -3.63
C SER A 70 8.99 -4.13 -3.94
N PHE A 71 8.83 -3.80 -5.22
CA PHE A 71 8.46 -2.45 -5.66
C PHE A 71 7.07 -2.02 -5.14
N GLN A 72 6.08 -2.91 -5.12
CA GLN A 72 4.75 -2.62 -4.57
C GLN A 72 4.81 -2.18 -3.11
N TYR A 73 5.71 -2.75 -2.30
CA TYR A 73 5.89 -2.40 -0.89
C TYR A 73 6.50 -1.01 -0.66
N ILE A 74 6.92 -0.30 -1.70
CA ILE A 74 7.26 1.13 -1.61
C ILE A 74 6.00 1.97 -1.40
N GLY A 75 4.87 1.56 -1.97
CA GLY A 75 3.59 2.28 -1.87
C GLY A 75 2.61 1.63 -0.89
N LEU A 76 2.44 0.31 -0.98
CA LEU A 76 1.40 -0.46 -0.31
C LEU A 76 1.24 -0.17 1.20
N PRO A 77 2.30 -0.24 2.03
CA PRO A 77 2.13 -0.08 3.47
C PRO A 77 1.80 1.37 3.88
N PHE A 78 2.05 2.35 3.01
CA PHE A 78 1.79 3.77 3.28
C PHE A 78 0.34 4.19 3.02
N ILE A 79 -0.43 3.41 2.25
CA ILE A 79 -1.81 3.76 1.88
C ILE A 79 -2.71 3.85 3.13
N ALA A 80 -2.62 2.85 4.02
CA ALA A 80 -3.41 2.77 5.24
C ALA A 80 -3.18 3.94 6.24
N PRO A 81 -1.93 4.30 6.60
CA PRO A 81 -1.71 5.44 7.48
C PRO A 81 -2.13 6.78 6.84
N PHE A 82 -1.91 6.97 5.53
CA PHE A 82 -2.36 8.21 4.89
C PHE A 82 -3.89 8.33 4.83
N SER A 83 -4.61 7.23 4.53
CA SER A 83 -6.07 7.24 4.53
C SER A 83 -6.65 7.57 5.90
N LEU A 84 -6.03 7.04 6.98
CA LEU A 84 -6.41 7.39 8.34
C LEU A 84 -6.21 8.88 8.62
N MET A 85 -5.04 9.44 8.30
CA MET A 85 -4.76 10.85 8.55
C MET A 85 -5.74 11.77 7.80
N ILE A 86 -6.15 11.38 6.58
CA ILE A 86 -7.19 12.07 5.82
C ILE A 86 -8.51 12.06 6.60
N VAL A 87 -8.97 10.89 7.05
CA VAL A 87 -10.22 10.76 7.83
C VAL A 87 -10.17 11.64 9.09
N LEU A 88 -9.07 11.61 9.84
CA LEU A 88 -8.88 12.44 11.04
C LEU A 88 -8.96 13.94 10.73
N GLN A 89 -8.45 14.35 9.58
CA GLN A 89 -8.48 15.75 9.16
C GLN A 89 -9.88 16.20 8.77
N PHE A 90 -10.65 15.36 8.07
CA PHE A 90 -12.02 15.67 7.65
C PHE A 90 -13.06 15.57 8.79
N THR A 91 -12.79 14.75 9.81
CA THR A 91 -13.68 14.58 10.97
C THR A 91 -13.44 15.59 12.10
N GLY A 92 -12.56 16.57 11.88
CA GLY A 92 -12.26 17.62 12.86
C GLY A 92 -11.20 17.23 13.90
N PHE A 93 -10.74 15.97 13.91
CA PHE A 93 -9.70 15.44 14.80
C PHE A 93 -8.26 15.79 14.37
N HIS A 94 -8.06 16.90 13.64
CA HIS A 94 -6.77 17.37 13.16
C HIS A 94 -5.70 17.54 14.27
N GLN A 95 -6.13 17.83 15.51
CA GLN A 95 -5.26 17.89 16.69
C GLN A 95 -4.51 16.57 16.98
N TYR A 96 -5.01 15.44 16.48
CA TYR A 96 -4.34 14.15 16.63
C TYR A 96 -3.26 13.90 15.57
N VAL A 97 -3.24 14.69 14.48
CA VAL A 97 -2.27 14.61 13.38
C VAL A 97 -1.08 15.54 13.66
N THR A 98 -0.33 15.26 14.72
CA THR A 98 0.89 16.02 15.06
C THR A 98 2.12 15.45 14.34
N LYS A 99 3.13 16.28 14.08
CA LYS A 99 4.39 15.85 13.42
C LYS A 99 5.00 14.60 14.05
N ARG A 100 4.98 14.50 15.39
CA ARG A 100 5.51 13.35 16.13
C ARG A 100 4.70 12.08 15.89
N ARG A 101 3.36 12.16 15.89
CA ARG A 101 2.48 11.01 15.63
C ARG A 101 2.55 10.58 14.17
N VAL A 102 2.61 11.53 13.24
CA VAL A 102 2.83 11.24 11.81
C VAL A 102 4.15 10.48 11.60
N LEU A 103 5.24 10.91 12.23
CA LEU A 103 6.52 10.20 12.15
C LEU A 103 6.42 8.76 12.69
N LEU A 104 5.73 8.55 13.81
CA LEU A 104 5.50 7.21 14.36
C LEU A 104 4.66 6.34 13.42
N PHE A 105 3.63 6.92 12.78
CA PHE A 105 2.80 6.20 11.81
C PHE A 105 3.54 5.85 10.52
N LEU A 106 4.51 6.66 10.12
CA LEU A 106 5.36 6.37 8.97
C LEU A 106 6.52 5.43 9.31
N LEU A 107 6.89 5.29 10.58
CA LEU A 107 7.94 4.37 10.99
C LEU A 107 7.57 2.91 10.71
N ILE A 108 6.33 2.52 11.00
CA ILE A 108 5.81 1.16 10.77
C ILE A 108 5.88 0.76 9.29
N PRO A 109 5.32 1.52 8.32
CA PRO A 109 5.40 1.17 6.91
C PRO A 109 6.83 1.23 6.38
N ILE A 110 7.68 2.16 6.85
CA ILE A 110 9.12 2.19 6.49
C ILE A 110 9.81 0.90 6.92
N LEU A 111 9.64 0.47 8.18
CA LEU A 111 10.21 -0.78 8.68
C LEU A 111 9.67 -1.98 7.91
N THR A 112 8.39 -1.96 7.54
CA THR A 112 7.76 -3.01 6.71
C THR A 112 8.43 -3.10 5.34
N THR A 113 8.61 -1.97 4.66
CA THR A 113 9.31 -1.93 3.38
C THR A 113 10.73 -2.46 3.52
N ILE A 114 11.50 -2.01 4.52
CA ILE A 114 12.88 -2.50 4.74
C ILE A 114 12.91 -4.02 4.93
N LEU A 115 12.04 -4.55 5.79
CA LEU A 115 11.98 -6.00 6.06
C LEU A 115 11.60 -6.81 4.83
N VAL A 116 10.72 -6.30 3.97
CA VAL A 116 10.37 -6.98 2.71
C VAL A 116 11.56 -7.00 1.76
N PHE A 117 12.29 -5.88 1.65
CA PHE A 117 13.49 -5.80 0.82
C PHE A 117 14.62 -6.73 1.34
N THR A 118 14.73 -6.91 2.66
CA THR A 118 15.70 -7.84 3.25
C THR A 118 15.19 -9.27 3.36
N ASN A 119 14.01 -9.59 2.80
CA ASN A 119 13.38 -10.89 2.96
C ASN A 119 14.24 -12.08 2.48
N SER A 120 15.18 -11.85 1.57
CA SER A 120 16.17 -12.85 1.15
C SER A 120 17.05 -13.38 2.30
N PHE A 121 17.21 -12.64 3.39
CA PHE A 121 18.04 -13.02 4.54
C PHE A 121 17.28 -13.76 5.65
N HIS A 122 15.97 -13.58 5.75
CA HIS A 122 15.18 -14.06 6.91
C HIS A 122 13.90 -14.82 6.56
N SER A 123 13.43 -14.78 5.30
CA SER A 123 12.24 -15.50 4.81
C SER A 123 10.98 -15.31 5.66
N LEU A 124 10.89 -14.16 6.35
CA LEU A 124 9.83 -13.87 7.34
C LEU A 124 8.52 -13.44 6.67
N PHE A 125 8.60 -12.83 5.50
CA PHE A 125 7.45 -12.34 4.74
C PHE A 125 7.03 -13.35 3.67
N TYR A 126 7.96 -13.77 2.82
CA TYR A 126 7.71 -14.80 1.80
C TYR A 126 8.65 -15.98 2.03
N ARG A 127 8.08 -17.16 2.29
CA ARG A 127 8.84 -18.37 2.65
C ARG A 127 9.19 -19.23 1.43
N SER A 128 8.26 -19.35 0.49
CA SER A 128 8.48 -19.94 -0.83
C SER A 128 7.57 -19.28 -1.85
N ILE A 129 8.09 -19.06 -3.06
CA ILE A 129 7.32 -18.60 -4.21
C ILE A 129 7.13 -19.83 -5.09
N THR A 130 5.94 -20.44 -5.02
CA THR A 130 5.56 -21.51 -5.93
C THR A 130 4.94 -20.90 -7.17
N MET A 131 5.46 -21.27 -8.34
CA MET A 131 5.00 -20.72 -9.62
C MET A 131 3.98 -21.64 -10.24
N ASN A 132 2.80 -21.10 -10.51
CA ASN A 132 1.76 -21.82 -11.24
C ASN A 132 1.50 -21.09 -12.56
N THR A 133 1.71 -21.78 -13.67
CA THR A 133 1.36 -21.25 -14.99
C THR A 133 -0.13 -21.46 -15.21
N VAL A 134 -0.89 -20.36 -15.26
CA VAL A 134 -2.32 -20.36 -15.53
C VAL A 134 -2.55 -19.54 -16.79
N ASP A 135 -3.10 -20.17 -17.83
CA ASP A 135 -3.45 -19.51 -19.11
C ASP A 135 -2.33 -18.73 -19.81
N GLY A 136 -1.08 -19.20 -19.67
CA GLY A 136 0.10 -18.56 -20.26
C GLY A 136 0.66 -17.40 -19.44
N PHE A 137 0.06 -17.09 -18.28
CA PHE A 137 0.60 -16.17 -17.28
C PHE A 137 1.31 -16.94 -16.17
N LEU A 138 2.42 -16.38 -15.69
CA LEU A 138 3.16 -16.90 -14.55
C LEU A 138 2.60 -16.25 -13.28
N LEU A 139 1.74 -16.96 -12.55
CA LEU A 139 1.18 -16.46 -11.31
C LEU A 139 2.02 -16.95 -10.12
N ALA A 140 2.41 -16.02 -9.26
CA ALA A 140 3.10 -16.34 -8.02
C ALA A 140 2.10 -16.76 -6.95
N ASP A 141 2.23 -18.00 -6.49
CA ASP A 141 1.57 -18.49 -5.29
C ASP A 141 2.57 -18.34 -4.13
N PHE A 142 2.27 -17.39 -3.25
CA PHE A 142 3.11 -17.03 -2.13
C PHE A 142 2.72 -17.83 -0.90
N THR A 143 3.65 -18.62 -0.35
CA THR A 143 3.46 -19.10 1.03
C THR A 143 3.76 -17.95 1.99
N ILE A 144 2.68 -17.39 2.53
CA ILE A 144 2.70 -16.23 3.44
C ILE A 144 3.43 -16.64 4.72
N GLY A 145 4.53 -15.95 5.02
CA GLY A 145 5.24 -16.09 6.29
C GLY A 145 4.55 -15.31 7.42
N TYR A 146 4.82 -15.69 8.67
CA TYR A 146 4.24 -15.07 9.85
C TYR A 146 4.47 -13.54 9.93
N GLY A 147 5.53 -13.02 9.29
CA GLY A 147 5.85 -11.59 9.27
C GLY A 147 4.77 -10.74 8.59
N ILE A 148 4.15 -11.23 7.51
CA ILE A 148 3.06 -10.50 6.83
C ILE A 148 1.83 -10.41 7.75
N SER A 149 1.42 -11.54 8.34
CA SER A 149 0.26 -11.56 9.23
C SER A 149 0.46 -10.67 10.45
N PHE A 150 1.65 -10.76 11.08
CA PHE A 150 1.99 -9.95 12.24
C PHE A 150 2.00 -8.44 11.92
N MET A 151 2.66 -8.05 10.81
CA MET A 151 2.73 -6.65 10.41
C MET A 151 1.35 -6.12 9.98
N GLY A 152 0.53 -6.95 9.32
CA GLY A 152 -0.85 -6.64 8.99
C GLY A 152 -1.71 -6.41 10.23
N SER A 153 -1.58 -7.26 11.26
CA SER A 153 -2.24 -7.06 12.55
C SER A 153 -1.81 -5.77 13.25
N ILE A 154 -0.53 -5.38 13.16
CA ILE A 154 -0.04 -4.11 13.72
C ILE A 154 -0.70 -2.93 13.00
N HIS A 155 -0.76 -2.94 11.66
CA HIS A 155 -1.41 -1.86 10.91
C HIS A 155 -2.89 -1.75 11.29
N LEU A 156 -3.61 -2.88 11.40
CA LEU A 156 -5.00 -2.90 11.83
C LEU A 156 -5.18 -2.41 13.27
N ALA A 157 -4.34 -2.86 14.20
CA ALA A 157 -4.40 -2.44 15.60
C ALA A 157 -4.15 -0.94 15.76
N VAL A 158 -3.20 -0.37 15.00
CA VAL A 158 -2.96 1.08 14.97
C VAL A 158 -4.18 1.83 14.44
N LEU A 159 -4.79 1.36 13.36
CA LEU A 159 -6.04 1.94 12.83
C LEU A 159 -7.17 1.89 13.87
N CYS A 160 -7.40 0.72 14.49
CA CYS A 160 -8.47 0.53 15.48
C CYS A 160 -8.24 1.34 16.76
N SER A 161 -7.01 1.37 17.29
CA SER A 161 -6.69 2.13 18.51
C SER A 161 -6.93 3.62 18.31
N LEU A 162 -6.66 4.17 17.12
CA LEU A 162 -6.91 5.58 16.82
C LEU A 162 -8.38 5.89 16.58
N PHE A 163 -9.10 4.98 15.94
CA PHE A 163 -10.55 5.06 15.87
C PHE A 163 -11.16 5.12 17.28
N LEU A 164 -10.77 4.19 18.15
CA LEU A 164 -11.22 4.16 19.54
C LEU A 164 -10.78 5.40 20.34
N CYS A 165 -9.56 5.91 20.15
CA CYS A 165 -9.16 7.16 20.79
C CYS A 165 -9.97 8.36 20.29
N CYS A 166 -10.41 8.40 19.04
CA CYS A 166 -11.22 9.53 18.54
C CYS A 166 -12.68 9.46 19.04
N PHE A 167 -13.26 8.26 19.15
CA PHE A 167 -14.64 8.05 19.61
C PHE A 167 -14.77 7.88 21.12
N GLY A 168 -13.74 7.41 21.81
CA GLY A 168 -13.75 7.17 23.27
C GLY A 168 -13.70 8.43 24.12
N PHE A 169 -13.37 9.60 23.55
CA PHE A 169 -13.49 10.91 24.23
C PHE A 169 -14.86 11.58 24.01
N TYR A 170 -15.82 10.88 23.40
CA TYR A 170 -17.17 11.39 23.10
C TYR A 170 -18.27 10.87 24.06
N VAL A 171 -17.87 10.24 25.18
CA VAL A 171 -18.74 9.90 26.33
C VAL A 171 -18.14 10.51 27.59
#